data_AF-G3HGJ2-F1
#
_entry.id   AF-G3HGJ2-F1
#
_cell.length_a   1.000
_cell.length_b   1.000
_cell.length_c   1.000
_cell.angle_alpha   90.00
_cell.angle_beta   90.00
_cell.angle_gamma   90.00
#
_symmetry.space_group_name_H-M   'P 1'
#
loop_
_entity.id
_entity.type
_entity.pdbx_description
1 polymer ?
#
loop_
_entity_poly.entity_id
_entity_poly.type
_entity_poly.pdbx_seq_one_letter_code
_entity_poly.pdbx_strand_id
1 'polypeptide(L)'
;MFLARVLVGDFVRGSAAFVRPPAKEGQSNAFYDSCVNSMSDPTIFVVFEKHQIYPEYLIQYSTSSKPPAAPSIFVALGSLFTGRQ
;
A
#
# COMPACT_ATOMS: atom_id res chain seq x y z
N MET A 1 0.20 2.48 -9.76
CA MET A 1 -0.33 1.54 -8.74
C MET A 1 0.84 0.96 -7.97
N PHE A 2 0.77 0.83 -6.64
CA PHE A 2 1.78 0.10 -5.88
C PHE A 2 1.31 -1.33 -5.63
N LEU A 3 2.23 -2.28 -5.71
CA LEU A 3 2.08 -3.60 -5.13
C LEU A 3 2.96 -3.63 -3.89
N ALA A 4 2.34 -3.73 -2.72
CA ALA A 4 3.01 -3.69 -1.44
C ALA A 4 2.85 -5.01 -0.70
N ARG A 5 3.85 -5.35 0.10
CA ARG A 5 3.76 -6.40 1.12
C ARG A 5 3.23 -5.75 2.38
N VAL A 6 2.13 -6.30 2.90
CA VAL A 6 1.42 -5.74 4.05
C VAL A 6 1.27 -6.82 5.11
N LEU A 7 1.72 -6.53 6.33
CA LEU A 7 1.55 -7.40 7.50
C LEU A 7 0.14 -7.21 8.05
N VAL A 8 -0.85 -7.92 7.49
CA VAL A 8 -2.26 -7.78 7.87
C VAL A 8 -2.58 -8.36 9.25
N GLY A 9 -1.81 -9.35 9.72
CA GLY A 9 -1.99 -9.98 11.03
C GLY A 9 -3.41 -10.48 11.26
N ASP A 10 -3.87 -10.38 12.52
CA ASP A 10 -5.25 -10.67 12.88
C ASP A 10 -6.14 -9.48 12.53
N PHE A 11 -7.21 -9.73 11.78
CA PHE A 11 -8.10 -8.69 11.29
C PHE A 11 -9.52 -8.80 11.84
N VAL A 12 -10.21 -7.67 11.81
CA VAL A 12 -11.59 -7.52 12.28
C VAL A 12 -12.37 -6.55 11.40
N ARG A 13 -13.70 -6.60 11.42
CA ARG A 13 -14.54 -5.68 10.64
C ARG A 13 -14.25 -4.23 11.03
N GLY A 14 -13.93 -3.40 10.04
CA GLY A 14 -13.65 -1.98 10.22
C GLY A 14 -14.89 -1.12 10.48
N SER A 15 -14.66 0.07 11.03
CA SER A 15 -15.63 1.14 11.20
C SER A 15 -14.96 2.48 10.92
N ALA A 16 -15.69 3.43 10.35
CA ALA A 16 -15.18 4.77 10.04
C ALA A 16 -14.74 5.57 11.28
N ALA A 17 -15.23 5.19 12.48
CA ALA A 17 -14.85 5.83 13.73
C ALA A 17 -13.52 5.32 14.30
N PHE A 18 -12.94 4.26 13.75
CA PHE A 18 -11.72 3.66 14.29
C PHE A 18 -10.49 4.47 13.90
N VAL A 19 -9.75 4.93 14.91
CA VAL A 19 -8.44 5.58 14.76
C VAL A 19 -7.27 4.60 14.95
N ARG A 20 -7.58 3.38 15.41
CA ARG A 20 -6.69 2.23 15.59
C ARG A 20 -7.53 0.96 15.56
N PRO A 21 -6.94 -0.24 15.37
CA PRO A 21 -7.69 -1.48 15.46
C PRO A 21 -8.33 -1.66 16.85
N PRO A 22 -9.53 -2.26 16.95
CA PRO A 22 -10.18 -2.48 18.23
C PRO A 22 -9.43 -3.54 19.07
N ALA A 23 -9.74 -3.61 20.36
CA ALA A 23 -9.21 -4.65 21.25
C ALA A 23 -9.81 -6.02 20.90
N LYS A 24 -9.04 -7.09 21.11
CA LYS A 24 -9.53 -8.47 20.98
C LYS A 24 -10.42 -8.80 22.17
N GLU A 25 -11.58 -9.39 21.90
CA GLU A 25 -12.50 -9.81 22.96
C GLU A 25 -11.82 -10.86 23.85
N GLY A 26 -11.92 -10.69 25.17
CA GLY A 26 -11.33 -11.61 26.15
C GLY A 26 -9.81 -11.47 26.36
N GLN A 27 -9.12 -10.58 25.64
CA GLN A 27 -7.69 -10.30 25.85
C GLN A 27 -7.52 -8.81 26.16
N SER A 28 -7.35 -8.46 27.45
CA SER A 28 -7.32 -7.06 27.90
C SER A 28 -6.21 -6.21 27.26
N ASN A 29 -5.13 -6.85 26.78
CA ASN A 29 -3.93 -6.17 26.30
C ASN A 29 -3.61 -6.46 24.81
N ALA A 30 -4.48 -7.15 24.08
CA ALA A 30 -4.24 -7.46 22.67
C ALA A 30 -5.17 -6.65 21.77
N PHE A 31 -4.61 -6.03 20.73
CA PHE A 31 -5.36 -5.37 19.66
C PHE A 31 -5.30 -6.23 18.41
N TYR A 32 -6.28 -6.06 17.52
CA TYR A 32 -6.14 -6.54 16.15
C TYR A 32 -5.04 -5.75 15.43
N ASP A 33 -4.58 -6.27 14.30
CA ASP A 33 -3.49 -5.67 13.52
C ASP A 33 -4.02 -4.83 12.36
N SER A 34 -5.16 -5.22 11.79
CA SER A 34 -5.79 -4.52 10.68
C SER A 34 -7.33 -4.63 10.70
N CYS A 35 -7.99 -3.80 9.89
CA CYS A 35 -9.44 -3.81 9.72
C CYS A 35 -9.84 -4.21 8.30
N VAL A 36 -10.94 -4.94 8.13
CA VAL A 36 -11.44 -5.44 6.83
C VAL A 36 -12.88 -5.02 6.56
N ASN A 37 -13.29 -5.07 5.29
CA ASN A 37 -14.69 -4.84 4.88
C ASN A 37 -15.63 -6.01 5.22
N SER A 38 -15.15 -7.25 5.10
CA SER A 38 -15.91 -8.47 5.38
C SER A 38 -15.03 -9.49 6.09
N MET A 39 -15.61 -10.26 7.02
CA MET A 39 -14.88 -11.28 7.78
C MET A 39 -14.74 -12.60 7.02
N SER A 40 -15.68 -12.93 6.12
CA SER A 40 -15.68 -14.19 5.38
C SER A 40 -14.86 -14.13 4.10
N ASP A 41 -14.84 -12.98 3.44
CA ASP A 41 -14.12 -12.74 2.18
C ASP A 41 -13.58 -11.30 2.15
N PRO A 42 -12.42 -11.05 2.79
CA PRO A 42 -11.85 -9.72 2.89
C PRO A 42 -11.21 -9.29 1.57
N THR A 43 -11.67 -8.17 1.01
CA THR A 43 -11.13 -7.59 -0.24
C THR A 43 -10.49 -6.22 -0.05
N ILE A 44 -10.78 -5.56 1.08
CA ILE A 44 -10.22 -4.26 1.45
C ILE A 44 -9.66 -4.38 2.86
N PHE A 45 -8.40 -3.95 3.04
CA PHE A 45 -7.70 -3.92 4.31
C PHE A 45 -7.32 -2.48 4.66
N VAL A 46 -7.51 -2.13 5.93
CA VAL A 46 -7.15 -0.84 6.51
C VAL A 46 -6.08 -1.07 7.57
N VAL A 47 -4.94 -0.42 7.39
CA VAL A 47 -3.74 -0.59 8.20
C VAL A 47 -3.40 0.74 8.86
N PHE A 48 -3.14 0.72 10.17
CA PHE A 48 -2.99 1.93 10.97
C PHE A 48 -1.52 2.26 11.29
N GLU A 49 -0.64 1.26 11.26
CA GLU A 49 0.78 1.43 11.59
C GLU A 49 1.64 1.37 10.32
N LYS A 50 2.45 2.41 10.09
CA LYS A 50 3.26 2.55 8.86
C LYS A 50 4.29 1.43 8.70
N HIS A 51 4.77 0.89 9.81
CA HIS A 51 5.76 -0.19 9.79
C HIS A 51 5.19 -1.53 9.31
N GLN A 52 3.86 -1.66 9.18
CA GLN A 52 3.21 -2.86 8.63
C GLN A 52 3.23 -2.89 7.08
N ILE A 53 3.66 -1.82 6.41
CA ILE A 53 3.63 -1.72 4.94
C ILE A 53 5.05 -1.60 4.36
N TYR A 54 5.37 -2.44 3.38
CA TYR A 54 6.57 -2.33 2.55
C TYR A 54 6.19 -2.18 1.07
N PRO A 55 6.35 -0.99 0.45
CA PRO A 55 6.04 -0.78 -0.96
C PRO A 55 7.11 -1.42 -1.83
N GLU A 56 6.84 -2.64 -2.30
CA GLU A 56 7.83 -3.47 -3.01
C GLU A 56 7.96 -3.10 -4.49
N TYR A 57 6.84 -2.81 -5.17
CA TYR A 57 6.84 -2.47 -6.58
C TYR A 57 5.96 -1.27 -6.91
N LEU A 58 6.43 -0.46 -7.87
CA LEU A 58 5.65 0.59 -8.53
C LEU A 58 5.27 0.14 -9.94
N ILE A 59 3.98 -0.14 -10.14
CA ILE A 59 3.40 -0.51 -11.42
C ILE A 59 2.93 0.75 -12.15
N GLN A 60 3.52 0.98 -13.33
CA GLN A 60 3.11 2.01 -14.28
C GLN A 60 2.28 1.36 -15.39
N TYR A 61 1.14 1.95 -15.72
CA TYR A 61 0.26 1.43 -16.76
C TYR A 61 -0.39 2.58 -17.54
N SER A 62 -0.75 2.30 -18.78
CA SER A 62 -1.50 3.20 -19.68
C SER A 62 -2.86 2.59 -19.94
N THR A 63 -3.91 3.41 -19.91
CA THR A 63 -5.28 3.00 -20.29
C THR A 63 -5.50 3.07 -21.80
N SER A 64 -4.56 3.65 -22.56
CA SER A 64 -4.62 3.68 -24.02
C SER A 64 -4.19 2.33 -24.59
N SER A 65 -4.98 1.78 -25.52
CA SER A 65 -4.61 0.62 -26.33
C SER A 65 -3.50 0.93 -27.34
N LYS A 66 -3.10 2.20 -27.46
CA LYS A 66 -1.96 2.58 -28.30
C LYS A 66 -0.68 2.16 -27.58
N PRO A 67 0.17 1.32 -28.21
CA PRO A 67 1.45 0.95 -27.60
C PRO A 67 2.22 2.23 -27.27
N PRO A 68 2.84 2.31 -26.08
CA PRO A 68 3.61 3.48 -25.72
C PRO A 68 4.71 3.66 -26.77
N ALA A 69 4.74 4.83 -27.41
CA ALA A 69 5.96 5.25 -28.09
C ALA A 69 7.06 5.21 -27.03
N ALA A 70 8.06 4.36 -27.23
CA ALA A 70 9.01 3.93 -26.23
C ALA A 70 9.45 5.09 -25.31
N PRO A 71 9.42 4.93 -23.98
CA PRO A 71 10.01 5.93 -23.12
C PRO A 71 11.52 5.92 -23.39
N SER A 72 12.05 7.04 -23.88
CA SER A 72 13.48 7.30 -23.90
C SER A 72 14.01 7.38 -22.46
N ILE A 73 14.20 6.21 -21.84
CA ILE A 73 14.75 6.04 -20.47
C ILE A 73 16.12 6.73 -20.32
N PHE A 74 16.81 7.02 -21.43
CA PHE A 74 18.10 7.71 -21.44
C PHE A 74 18.06 9.24 -21.27
N VAL A 75 16.89 9.91 -21.34
CA VAL A 75 16.86 11.39 -21.29
C VAL A 75 16.88 11.92 -19.85
N ALA A 76 16.44 11.15 -18.84
CA ALA A 76 16.36 11.64 -17.47
C ALA A 76 17.70 11.58 -16.69
N LEU A 77 18.67 10.74 -17.08
CA LEU A 77 19.99 10.70 -16.42
C LEU A 77 21.03 11.62 -17.07
N GLY A 78 20.80 12.14 -18.28
CA GLY A 78 21.75 13.01 -18.98
C GLY A 78 21.81 14.45 -18.44
N SER A 79 20.75 14.92 -17.77
CA SER A 79 20.68 16.31 -17.29
C SER A 79 21.28 16.54 -15.89
N LEU A 80 21.88 15.52 -15.26
CA LEU A 80 22.49 15.64 -13.93
C LEU A 80 24.01 15.88 -13.92
N PHE A 81 24.68 15.87 -15.07
CA PHE A 81 26.14 16.06 -15.15
C PHE A 81 26.64 17.17 -16.08
N THR A 82 25.76 17.96 -16.71
CA THR A 82 26.17 19.14 -17.50
C THR A 82 25.64 20.41 -16.84
N GLY A 83 26.32 20.88 -15.80
CA GLY A 83 25.91 22.11 -15.12
C GLY A 83 26.73 22.45 -13.89
N ARG A 84 28.05 22.51 -14.02
CA ARG A 84 28.95 23.33 -13.18
C ARG A 84 30.37 23.28 -13.76
N GLN A 85 30.67 24.20 -14.68
CA GLN A 85 31.91 24.97 -14.58
C GLN A 85 31.62 26.20 -13.72
#